data_AF-A0A6F9AY22-F1
#
_entry.id   AF-A0A6F9AY22-F1
#
_cell.length_a   1.000
_cell.length_b   1.000
_cell.length_c   1.000
_cell.angle_alpha   90.00
_cell.angle_beta   90.00
_cell.angle_gamma   90.00
#
_symmetry.space_group_name_H-M   'P 1'
#
loop_
_entity.id
_entity.type
_entity.pdbx_description
1 polymer ?
#
loop_
_entity_poly.entity_id
_entity_poly.type
_entity_poly.pdbx_seq_one_letter_code
_entity_poly.pdbx_strand_id
1 'polypeptide(L)'
;MTEIKAPAATKQAKALLALNPKEEAEFKKKVQEVKKRPNKFDYDDVAQIVAETMNNYLMGERLIKCHLVPAEKVHEKLFVGSQRAFKKPMQPAVARYNKRHTPEEVKEMTGRLLHKESKLRKRLSEKGIDYDFPGFDVTPVCTPSVLDKRRSMKINDDDSDDEIIIKNTPALKKV
;
A
#
# COMPACT_ATOMS: atom_id res chain seq x y z
N MET A 1 5.86 80.66 27.40
CA MET A 1 6.34 79.43 28.05
C MET A 1 5.27 78.96 29.02
N THR A 2 4.29 78.20 28.55
CA THR A 2 3.39 77.39 29.39
C THR A 2 2.80 76.30 28.49
N GLU A 3 3.18 75.06 28.77
CA GLU A 3 2.78 73.86 28.04
C GLU A 3 1.32 73.52 28.32
N ILE A 4 0.52 73.29 27.27
CA ILE A 4 -0.83 72.74 27.40
C ILE A 4 -0.76 71.24 27.09
N LYS A 5 -1.04 70.48 28.14
CA LYS A 5 -1.09 69.01 28.24
C LYS A 5 -2.08 68.40 27.25
N ALA A 6 -1.61 67.45 26.45
CA ALA A 6 -2.41 66.66 25.52
C ALA A 6 -3.44 65.74 26.24
N PRO A 7 -4.67 65.58 25.74
CA PRO A 7 -5.53 64.48 26.14
C PRO A 7 -5.20 63.22 25.32
N ALA A 8 -4.79 62.16 26.00
CA ALA A 8 -4.62 60.84 25.41
C ALA A 8 -5.99 60.26 25.02
N ALA A 9 -6.24 60.13 23.72
CA ALA A 9 -7.38 59.39 23.20
C ALA A 9 -7.19 57.89 23.46
N THR A 10 -8.08 57.30 24.27
CA THR A 10 -8.19 55.84 24.40
C THR A 10 -8.75 55.28 23.10
N LYS A 11 -7.87 54.78 22.23
CA LYS A 11 -8.28 53.99 21.06
C LYS A 11 -8.93 52.70 21.57
N GLN A 12 -10.25 52.63 21.55
CA GLN A 12 -10.95 51.36 21.75
C GLN A 12 -10.47 50.41 20.64
N ALA A 13 -9.87 49.29 21.03
CA ALA A 13 -9.45 48.26 20.11
C ALA A 13 -10.69 47.77 19.35
N LYS A 14 -10.63 47.84 18.02
CA LYS A 14 -11.64 47.34 17.10
C LYS A 14 -11.91 45.87 17.45
N ALA A 15 -13.09 45.56 17.98
CA ALA A 15 -13.53 44.21 18.28
C ALA A 15 -13.44 43.39 16.98
N LEU A 16 -12.41 42.55 16.89
CA LEU A 16 -12.20 41.63 15.79
C LEU A 16 -13.31 40.59 15.82
N LEU A 17 -14.25 40.72 14.87
CA LEU A 17 -14.95 39.61 14.24
C LEU A 17 -15.50 38.53 15.19
N ALA A 18 -16.18 38.92 16.28
CA ALA A 18 -17.05 37.99 16.97
C ALA A 18 -18.33 37.84 16.13
N LEU A 19 -18.41 36.76 15.36
CA LEU A 19 -19.66 36.32 14.73
C LEU A 19 -20.76 36.30 15.81
N ASN A 20 -21.93 36.86 15.52
CA ASN A 20 -23.02 36.87 16.47
C ASN A 20 -23.34 35.44 16.92
N PRO A 21 -23.46 35.13 18.23
CA PRO A 21 -23.69 33.76 18.72
C PRO A 21 -25.01 33.14 18.23
N LYS A 22 -25.96 33.97 17.76
CA LYS A 22 -27.18 33.51 17.09
C LYS A 22 -26.90 32.94 15.70
N GLU A 23 -26.03 33.58 14.93
CA GLU A 23 -25.61 33.15 13.59
C GLU A 23 -24.73 31.90 13.66
N GLU A 24 -23.91 31.75 14.71
CA GLU A 24 -23.17 30.51 14.96
C GLU A 24 -24.07 29.31 15.26
N ALA A 25 -25.19 29.51 15.96
CA ALA A 25 -26.12 28.44 16.27
C ALA A 25 -26.85 27.96 14.99
N GLU A 26 -27.22 28.89 14.12
CA GLU A 26 -27.77 28.59 12.80
C GLU A 26 -26.73 27.91 11.91
N PHE A 27 -25.48 28.39 11.92
CA PHE A 27 -24.37 27.78 11.19
C PHE A 27 -24.09 26.35 11.68
N LYS A 28 -24.04 26.13 13.01
CA LYS A 28 -23.87 24.79 13.61
C LYS A 28 -25.01 23.85 13.27
N LYS A 29 -26.26 24.33 13.27
CA LYS A 29 -27.42 23.55 12.80
C LYS A 29 -27.30 23.18 11.32
N LYS A 30 -26.90 24.12 10.47
CA LYS A 30 -26.74 23.91 9.02
C LYS A 30 -25.59 22.95 8.70
N VAL A 31 -24.47 23.05 9.41
CA VAL A 31 -23.34 22.11 9.31
C VAL A 31 -23.74 20.72 9.79
N GLN A 32 -24.51 20.61 10.87
CA GLN A 32 -25.04 19.33 11.34
C GLN A 32 -26.05 18.72 10.36
N GLU A 33 -26.86 19.54 9.69
CA GLU A 33 -27.81 19.11 8.67
C GLU A 33 -27.09 18.59 7.42
N VAL A 34 -26.09 19.31 6.92
CA VAL A 34 -25.24 18.85 5.80
C VAL A 34 -24.50 17.57 6.16
N LYS A 35 -24.02 17.44 7.39
CA LYS A 35 -23.33 16.24 7.89
C LYS A 35 -24.26 15.03 8.08
N LYS A 36 -25.58 15.25 8.20
CA LYS A 36 -26.61 14.20 8.26
C LYS A 36 -27.10 13.76 6.87
N ARG A 37 -26.74 14.45 5.79
CA ARG A 37 -27.15 14.04 4.44
C ARG A 37 -26.29 12.86 3.99
N PRO A 38 -26.89 11.72 3.58
CA PRO A 38 -26.13 10.61 3.00
C PRO A 38 -25.48 11.10 1.72
N ASN A 39 -24.17 10.87 1.56
CA ASN A 39 -23.30 11.18 0.41
C ASN A 39 -24.06 11.65 -0.84
N LYS A 40 -24.50 12.91 -0.82
CA LYS A 40 -25.04 13.56 -1.99
C LYS A 40 -23.83 14.22 -2.62
N PHE A 41 -23.36 13.72 -3.75
CA PHE A 41 -22.49 14.54 -4.59
C PHE A 41 -23.25 15.84 -4.84
N ASP A 42 -22.59 16.98 -4.74
CA ASP A 42 -23.24 18.28 -4.96
C ASP A 42 -23.91 18.38 -6.35
N TYR A 43 -23.60 17.43 -7.24
CA TYR A 43 -24.20 17.23 -8.56
C TYR A 43 -24.61 15.76 -8.75
N ASP A 44 -25.91 15.48 -8.68
CA ASP A 44 -26.49 14.15 -8.98
C ASP A 44 -26.14 13.72 -10.43
N ASP A 45 -25.98 14.68 -11.34
CA ASP A 45 -25.55 14.47 -12.73
C ASP A 45 -24.16 13.85 -12.84
N VAL A 46 -23.22 14.27 -11.97
CA VAL A 46 -21.85 13.72 -11.95
C VAL A 46 -21.88 12.27 -11.47
N ALA A 47 -22.73 11.95 -10.49
CA ALA A 47 -22.89 10.59 -10.01
C ALA A 47 -23.44 9.66 -11.11
N GLN A 48 -24.36 10.16 -11.95
CA GLN A 48 -24.88 9.43 -13.09
C GLN A 48 -23.79 9.19 -14.15
N ILE A 49 -23.04 10.21 -14.54
CA ILE A 49 -21.94 10.09 -15.52
C ILE A 49 -20.89 9.08 -15.04
N VAL A 50 -20.50 9.12 -13.76
CA VAL A 50 -19.52 8.17 -13.21
C VAL A 50 -20.07 6.75 -13.21
N ALA A 51 -21.35 6.57 -12.85
CA ALA A 51 -21.97 5.25 -12.88
C ALA A 51 -22.01 4.68 -14.31
N GLU A 52 -22.42 5.47 -15.31
CA GLU A 52 -22.49 5.02 -16.69
C GLU A 52 -21.11 4.71 -17.28
N THR A 53 -20.12 5.57 -17.01
CA THR A 53 -18.75 5.43 -17.56
C THR A 53 -17.96 4.29 -16.93
N MET A 54 -18.14 4.03 -15.63
CA MET A 54 -17.36 3.03 -14.88
C MET A 54 -18.08 1.69 -14.70
N ASN A 55 -19.35 1.58 -15.10
CA ASN A 55 -20.05 0.31 -15.01
C ASN A 55 -19.55 -0.69 -16.06
N ASN A 56 -19.17 -1.88 -15.60
CA ASN A 56 -18.55 -2.96 -16.37
C ASN A 56 -17.15 -2.64 -16.92
N TYR A 57 -16.44 -1.71 -16.29
CA TYR A 57 -15.05 -1.47 -16.63
C TYR A 57 -14.15 -2.58 -16.08
N LEU A 58 -13.31 -3.19 -16.91
CA LEU A 58 -12.38 -4.24 -16.50
C LEU A 58 -11.13 -3.60 -15.88
N MET A 59 -10.92 -3.78 -14.57
CA MET A 59 -9.66 -3.40 -13.92
C MET A 59 -8.98 -4.62 -13.31
N GLY A 60 -7.75 -4.89 -13.78
CA GLY A 60 -7.06 -6.13 -13.48
C GLY A 60 -7.86 -7.32 -13.99
N GLU A 61 -8.21 -8.24 -13.10
CA GLU A 61 -8.97 -9.46 -13.43
C GLU A 61 -10.47 -9.35 -13.10
N ARG A 62 -10.94 -8.22 -12.55
CA ARG A 62 -12.31 -8.07 -12.07
C ARG A 62 -13.05 -6.95 -12.78
N LEU A 63 -14.30 -7.23 -13.16
CA LEU A 63 -15.21 -6.22 -13.67
C LEU A 63 -15.73 -5.33 -12.53
N ILE A 64 -15.53 -4.03 -12.67
CA ILE A 64 -16.11 -3.00 -11.81
C ILE A 64 -17.61 -2.90 -12.12
N LYS A 65 -18.45 -2.86 -11.07
CA LYS A 65 -19.89 -2.59 -11.19
C LYS A 65 -20.21 -1.31 -10.42
N CYS A 66 -20.72 -0.33 -11.14
CA CYS A 66 -21.07 0.98 -10.58
C CYS A 66 -22.55 1.23 -10.80
N HIS A 67 -23.28 1.51 -9.72
CA HIS A 67 -24.70 1.82 -9.74
C HIS A 67 -25.01 2.97 -8.79
N LEU A 68 -25.99 3.79 -9.15
CA LEU A 68 -26.54 4.81 -8.26
C LEU A 68 -27.44 4.14 -7.22
N VAL A 69 -27.14 4.34 -5.95
CA VAL A 69 -27.90 3.75 -4.84
C VAL A 69 -28.89 4.78 -4.30
N PRO A 70 -30.21 4.47 -4.25
CA PRO A 70 -31.18 5.37 -3.66
C PRO A 70 -30.98 5.47 -2.15
N ALA A 71 -31.27 6.65 -1.58
CA ALA A 71 -30.98 6.96 -0.17
C ALA A 71 -31.61 5.97 0.84
N GLU A 72 -32.77 5.40 0.53
CA GLU A 72 -33.47 4.42 1.38
C GLU A 72 -32.68 3.12 1.57
N LYS A 73 -31.86 2.76 0.59
CA LYS A 73 -31.02 1.54 0.63
C LYS A 73 -29.64 1.81 1.24
N VAL A 74 -29.33 3.06 1.57
CA VAL A 74 -28.04 3.44 2.17
C VAL A 74 -28.15 3.31 3.68
N HIS A 75 -27.45 2.31 4.23
CA HIS A 75 -27.35 2.15 5.68
C HIS A 75 -26.38 3.18 6.28
N GLU A 76 -26.69 3.72 7.46
CA GLU A 76 -25.91 4.77 8.13
C GLU A 76 -24.42 4.41 8.33
N LYS A 77 -24.12 3.11 8.46
CA LYS A 77 -22.76 2.61 8.69
C LYS A 77 -22.02 2.16 7.43
N LEU A 78 -22.60 2.33 6.24
CA LEU A 78 -22.07 1.77 4.98
C LEU A 78 -20.65 2.27 4.66
N PHE A 79 -20.33 3.52 5.00
CA PHE A 79 -19.03 4.13 4.71
C PHE A 79 -18.13 4.31 5.94
N VAL A 80 -18.49 3.73 7.09
CA VAL A 80 -17.69 3.84 8.32
C VAL A 80 -16.37 3.10 8.14
N GLY A 81 -15.26 3.84 8.17
CA GLY A 81 -13.91 3.30 7.98
C GLY A 81 -13.41 3.34 6.53
N SER A 82 -14.13 3.98 5.61
CA SER A 82 -13.69 4.17 4.22
C SER A 82 -12.41 5.03 4.09
N GLN A 83 -12.16 5.93 5.04
CA GLN A 83 -10.92 6.72 5.14
C GLN A 83 -9.70 5.93 5.65
N ARG A 84 -9.81 4.61 5.85
CA ARG A 84 -8.68 3.80 6.30
C ARG A 84 -7.65 3.67 5.17
N ALA A 85 -6.59 4.47 5.24
CA ALA A 85 -5.46 4.35 4.34
C ALA A 85 -4.82 2.95 4.44
N PHE A 86 -4.36 2.43 3.30
CA PHE A 86 -3.59 1.20 3.27
C PHE A 86 -2.29 1.37 4.05
N LYS A 87 -2.12 0.58 5.12
CA LYS A 87 -0.86 0.47 5.85
C LYS A 87 -0.16 -0.79 5.37
N LYS A 88 1.06 -0.65 4.84
CA LYS A 88 1.89 -1.81 4.50
C LYS A 88 1.97 -2.72 5.73
N PRO A 89 1.75 -4.04 5.59
CA PRO A 89 1.84 -4.96 6.71
C PRO A 89 3.26 -4.90 7.31
N MET A 90 3.36 -4.40 8.55
CA MET A 90 4.60 -4.46 9.34
C MET A 90 4.61 -5.79 10.09
N GLN A 91 4.92 -6.88 9.38
CA GLN A 91 5.03 -8.20 10.00
C GLN A 91 6.43 -8.37 10.62
N PRO A 92 6.57 -8.67 11.93
CA PRO A 92 7.86 -8.98 12.56
C PRO A 92 8.52 -10.23 11.94
N ALA A 93 7.74 -11.08 11.27
CA ALA A 93 8.24 -12.23 10.54
C ALA A 93 9.21 -11.85 9.41
N VAL A 94 8.90 -10.80 8.64
CA VAL A 94 9.76 -10.35 7.53
C VAL A 94 11.12 -9.90 8.06
N ALA A 95 11.14 -9.17 9.18
CA ALA A 95 12.38 -8.76 9.83
C ALA A 95 13.19 -9.94 10.39
N ARG A 96 12.52 -10.99 10.88
CA ARG A 96 13.18 -12.22 11.36
C ARG A 96 13.79 -13.03 10.21
N TYR A 97 13.05 -13.23 9.12
CA TYR A 97 13.52 -14.01 7.97
C TYR A 97 14.63 -13.30 7.19
N ASN A 98 14.56 -11.97 7.06
CA ASN A 98 15.55 -11.18 6.34
C ASN A 98 16.72 -10.72 7.22
N LYS A 99 16.82 -11.20 8.48
CA LYS A 99 17.95 -10.88 9.35
C LYS A 99 19.23 -11.45 8.73
N ARG A 100 20.29 -10.64 8.66
CA ARG A 100 21.62 -11.12 8.27
C ARG A 100 22.25 -11.90 9.42
N HIS A 101 22.78 -13.08 9.10
CA HIS A 101 23.45 -13.93 10.08
C HIS A 101 24.90 -13.53 10.31
N THR A 102 25.36 -13.64 11.55
CA THR A 102 26.78 -13.49 11.92
C THR A 102 27.58 -14.74 11.51
N PRO A 103 28.91 -14.66 11.35
CA PRO A 103 29.71 -15.82 10.95
C PRO A 103 29.63 -16.99 11.93
N GLU A 104 29.38 -16.73 13.22
CA GLU A 104 29.17 -17.77 14.23
C GLU A 104 27.82 -18.48 14.05
N GLU A 105 26.74 -17.71 13.83
CA GLU A 105 25.41 -18.25 13.52
C GLU A 105 25.42 -19.08 12.24
N VAL A 106 26.23 -18.70 11.23
CA VAL A 106 26.43 -19.48 10.01
C VAL A 106 27.09 -20.82 10.30
N LYS A 107 28.10 -20.87 11.17
CA LYS A 107 28.76 -22.14 11.58
C LYS A 107 27.81 -23.07 12.32
N GLU A 108 26.95 -22.53 13.19
CA GLU A 108 25.92 -23.35 13.85
C GLU A 108 24.91 -23.90 12.86
N MET A 109 24.50 -23.08 11.88
CA MET A 109 23.57 -23.49 10.82
C MET A 109 24.18 -24.62 9.98
N THR A 110 25.43 -24.48 9.54
CA THR A 110 26.13 -25.52 8.77
C THR A 110 26.30 -26.80 9.59
N GLY A 111 26.60 -26.71 10.89
CA GLY A 111 26.64 -27.86 11.79
C GLY A 111 25.29 -28.58 11.91
N ARG A 112 24.19 -27.84 12.05
CA ARG A 112 22.82 -28.42 12.06
C ARG A 112 22.48 -29.09 10.73
N LEU A 113 22.98 -28.53 9.63
CA LEU A 113 22.75 -29.02 8.28
C LEU A 113 23.49 -30.35 8.05
N LEU A 114 24.78 -30.42 8.40
CA LEU A 114 25.58 -31.66 8.37
C LEU A 114 25.00 -32.74 9.28
N HIS A 115 24.45 -32.38 10.44
CA HIS A 115 23.79 -33.34 11.33
C HIS A 115 22.55 -33.96 10.70
N LYS A 116 21.70 -33.15 10.04
CA LYS A 116 20.52 -33.65 9.33
C LYS A 116 20.90 -34.54 8.15
N GLU A 117 21.95 -34.19 7.43
CA GLU A 117 22.50 -34.99 6.35
C GLU A 117 22.97 -36.36 6.84
N SER A 118 23.79 -36.41 7.89
CA SER A 118 24.27 -37.69 8.44
C SER A 118 23.12 -38.59 8.89
N LYS A 119 22.06 -38.02 9.49
CA LYS A 119 20.85 -38.76 9.87
C LYS A 119 20.10 -39.31 8.66
N LEU A 120 20.02 -38.54 7.58
CA LEU A 120 19.38 -38.99 6.34
C LEU A 120 20.18 -40.13 5.70
N ARG A 121 21.51 -40.01 5.63
CA ARG A 121 22.40 -41.07 5.11
C ARG A 121 22.25 -42.38 5.87
N LYS A 122 22.22 -42.32 7.21
CA LYS A 122 21.95 -43.51 8.06
C LYS A 122 20.61 -44.16 7.73
N ARG A 123 19.54 -43.36 7.60
CA ARG A 123 18.20 -43.87 7.25
C ARG A 123 18.12 -44.45 5.83
N LEU A 124 18.92 -43.96 4.89
CA LEU A 124 18.98 -44.48 3.52
C LEU A 124 19.79 -45.78 3.46
N SER A 125 20.91 -45.85 4.16
CA SER A 125 21.71 -47.08 4.27
C SER A 125 20.93 -48.20 4.96
N GLU A 126 20.16 -47.88 6.01
CA GLU A 126 19.24 -48.84 6.66
C GLU A 126 18.19 -49.41 5.69
N LYS A 127 17.81 -48.66 4.67
CA LYS A 127 16.87 -49.07 3.62
C LYS A 127 17.56 -49.72 2.41
N GLY A 128 18.88 -49.89 2.45
CA GLY A 128 19.66 -50.48 1.37
C GLY A 128 19.79 -49.60 0.13
N ILE A 129 19.54 -48.29 0.24
CA ILE A 129 19.72 -47.34 -0.85
C ILE A 129 21.11 -46.72 -0.72
N ASP A 130 21.99 -47.02 -1.67
CA ASP A 130 23.31 -46.42 -1.75
C ASP A 130 23.20 -45.04 -2.41
N TYR A 131 23.27 -43.99 -1.59
CA TYR A 131 23.08 -42.61 -2.02
C TYR A 131 24.30 -41.78 -1.66
N ASP A 132 25.17 -41.60 -2.65
CA ASP A 132 26.33 -40.72 -2.56
C ASP A 132 25.96 -39.31 -3.06
N PHE A 133 25.76 -38.41 -2.11
CA PHE A 133 25.57 -36.99 -2.39
C PHE A 133 26.90 -36.29 -2.09
N PRO A 134 27.45 -35.49 -3.01
CA PRO A 134 28.71 -34.76 -2.81
C PRO A 134 28.65 -33.67 -1.71
N GLY A 135 27.62 -33.71 -0.85
CA GLY A 135 27.52 -32.93 0.36
C GLY A 135 27.19 -31.47 0.12
N PHE A 136 27.06 -30.75 1.23
CA PHE A 136 27.02 -29.29 1.26
C PHE A 136 28.42 -28.68 1.38
N ASP A 137 29.44 -29.50 1.15
CA ASP A 137 30.82 -29.06 1.10
C ASP A 137 31.00 -28.07 -0.05
N VAL A 138 31.98 -27.19 0.10
CA VAL A 138 32.23 -26.04 -0.78
C VAL A 138 32.52 -26.55 -2.19
N THR A 139 31.49 -26.72 -2.99
CA THR A 139 31.65 -26.97 -4.42
C THR A 139 32.40 -25.77 -5.00
N PRO A 140 33.37 -25.97 -5.92
CA PRO A 140 34.20 -24.90 -6.47
C PRO A 140 33.39 -23.80 -7.17
N VAL A 141 32.13 -24.11 -7.51
CA VAL A 141 31.14 -23.21 -8.11
C VAL A 141 30.68 -22.10 -7.15
N CYS A 142 30.74 -22.34 -5.83
CA CYS A 142 30.24 -21.44 -4.79
C CYS A 142 31.35 -20.93 -3.86
N THR A 143 32.55 -20.72 -4.40
CA THR A 143 33.60 -19.97 -3.69
C THR A 143 33.17 -18.50 -3.53
N PRO A 144 33.49 -17.83 -2.41
CA PRO A 144 33.07 -16.44 -2.18
C PRO A 144 33.54 -15.50 -3.29
N SER A 145 34.70 -15.77 -3.87
CA SER A 145 35.25 -15.05 -5.03
C SER A 145 34.38 -15.13 -6.29
N VAL A 146 33.70 -16.25 -6.55
CA VAL A 146 32.79 -16.42 -7.71
C VAL A 146 31.45 -15.70 -7.45
N LEU A 147 30.96 -15.74 -6.21
CA LEU A 147 29.75 -15.03 -5.78
C LEU A 147 29.93 -13.50 -5.82
N ASP A 148 31.08 -12.99 -5.38
CA ASP A 148 31.40 -11.57 -5.42
C ASP A 148 31.50 -11.05 -6.87
N LYS A 149 32.06 -11.86 -7.78
CA LYS A 149 32.09 -11.57 -9.22
C LYS A 149 30.69 -11.42 -9.82
N ARG A 150 29.75 -12.33 -9.49
CA ARG A 150 28.36 -12.23 -9.95
C ARG A 150 27.63 -11.01 -9.39
N ARG A 151 27.86 -10.67 -8.12
CA ARG A 151 27.28 -9.46 -7.51
C ARG A 151 27.82 -8.17 -8.11
N SER A 152 29.06 -8.20 -8.62
CA SER A 152 29.66 -7.04 -9.29
C SER A 152 29.24 -6.85 -10.74
N MET A 153 28.56 -7.82 -11.37
CA MET A 153 28.02 -7.64 -12.72
C MET A 153 26.83 -6.68 -12.69
N LYS A 154 27.06 -5.43 -13.08
CA LYS A 154 26.02 -4.47 -13.40
C LYS A 154 25.43 -4.86 -14.76
N ILE A 155 24.14 -5.16 -14.80
CA ILE A 155 23.36 -5.13 -16.04
C ILE A 155 23.24 -3.64 -16.39
N ASN A 156 23.70 -3.23 -17.57
CA ASN A 156 23.48 -1.87 -18.04
C ASN A 156 22.04 -1.81 -18.55
N ASP A 157 21.24 -0.93 -17.94
CA ASP A 157 19.83 -0.68 -18.28
C ASP A 157 19.71 0.24 -19.53
N ASP A 158 20.35 -0.12 -20.64
CA ASP A 158 20.05 0.52 -21.94
C ASP A 158 18.99 -0.31 -22.67
N ASP A 159 17.77 -0.30 -22.12
CA ASP A 159 16.56 -0.75 -22.81
C ASP A 159 15.97 0.47 -23.53
N SER A 160 16.22 0.58 -24.84
CA SER A 160 15.49 1.51 -25.71
C SER A 160 14.01 1.13 -25.72
N ASP A 161 13.13 2.08 -25.40
CA ASP A 161 11.67 1.93 -25.38
C ASP A 161 11.10 1.60 -26.77
N ASP A 162 11.06 0.31 -27.16
CA ASP A 162 10.25 -0.13 -28.30
C ASP A 162 8.78 -0.31 -27.86
N GLU A 163 7.92 0.61 -28.28
CA GLU A 163 6.48 0.65 -27.99
C GLU A 163 5.77 -0.69 -28.26
N ILE A 164 5.11 -1.25 -27.25
CA ILE A 164 4.24 -2.43 -27.40
C ILE A 164 2.89 -2.01 -28.00
N ILE A 165 2.78 -2.06 -29.32
CA ILE A 165 1.51 -1.84 -30.03
C ILE A 165 0.64 -3.12 -29.96
N ILE A 166 -0.35 -3.13 -29.06
CA ILE A 166 -1.36 -4.20 -28.97
C ILE A 166 -2.44 -3.97 -30.04
N LYS A 167 -2.30 -4.60 -31.21
CA LYS A 167 -3.37 -4.65 -32.21
C LYS A 167 -4.40 -5.69 -31.81
N ASN A 168 -5.49 -5.27 -31.16
CA ASN A 168 -6.65 -6.12 -30.96
C ASN A 168 -7.35 -6.35 -32.30
N THR A 169 -7.11 -7.51 -32.93
CA THR A 169 -7.97 -8.00 -34.01
C THR A 169 -9.21 -8.66 -33.39
N PRO A 170 -10.43 -8.24 -33.75
CA PRO A 170 -11.63 -8.87 -33.23
C PRO A 170 -11.76 -10.30 -33.78
N ALA A 171 -12.05 -11.26 -32.91
CA ALA A 171 -12.29 -12.64 -33.29
C ALA A 171 -13.48 -12.77 -34.25
N LEU A 172 -13.28 -13.47 -35.36
CA LEU A 172 -14.32 -13.79 -36.33
C LEU A 172 -15.44 -14.57 -35.62
N LYS A 173 -16.65 -14.00 -35.62
CA LYS A 173 -17.86 -14.70 -35.18
C LYS A 173 -18.04 -15.93 -36.08
N LYS A 174 -17.97 -17.12 -35.48
CA LYS A 174 -18.43 -18.35 -36.16
C LYS A 174 -19.95 -18.34 -36.16
N VAL A 175 -20.47 -18.38 -37.39
CA VAL A 175 -21.83 -18.69 -37.90
C VAL A 175 -22.95 -18.78 -36.88
#